data_AF-A0A2D6E5Y5-F1
#
_entry.id   AF-A0A2D6E5Y5-F1
#
_cell.length_a   1.000
_cell.length_b   1.000
_cell.length_c   1.000
_cell.angle_alpha   90.00
_cell.angle_beta   90.00
_cell.angle_gamma   90.00
#
_symmetry.space_group_name_H-M   'P 1'
#
loop_
_entity.id
_entity.type
_entity.pdbx_description
1 polymer ?
#
loop_
_entity_poly.entity_id
_entity_poly.type
_entity_poly.pdbx_seq_one_letter_code
_entity_poly.pdbx_strand_id
1 'polypeptide(L)'
;MSTFQNRFLKILTEQPEVPVEPEVSETDALAGTLDPGTEPAAYDVPDNPEVALKQQQTARTITTIKTWIDEVEGFIEYLNGTEQGSINFTLNSADCDSLLSDVQRSESKKISRLAQDLSSLGEALKQYLLLANRKQSHADSI
;
A
#
# COMPACT_ATOMS: atom_id res chain seq x y z
N MET A 1 -14.76 -36.92 30.08
CA MET A 1 -14.18 -35.63 29.63
C MET A 1 -14.00 -34.75 30.86
N SER A 2 -12.86 -34.06 30.96
CA SER A 2 -12.46 -33.30 32.15
C SER A 2 -13.34 -32.06 32.35
N THR A 3 -13.64 -31.72 33.61
CA THR A 3 -14.42 -30.53 34.01
C THR A 3 -13.86 -29.23 33.44
N PHE A 4 -12.55 -29.16 33.18
CA PHE A 4 -11.91 -28.03 32.52
C PHE A 4 -12.28 -27.89 31.05
N GLN A 5 -12.40 -29.00 30.33
CA GLN A 5 -12.76 -28.99 28.91
C GLN A 5 -14.20 -28.49 28.71
N ASN A 6 -15.11 -28.87 29.62
CA ASN A 6 -16.49 -28.39 29.59
C ASN A 6 -16.62 -26.92 29.97
N ARG A 7 -15.81 -26.41 30.91
CA ARG A 7 -15.78 -24.97 31.24
C ARG A 7 -15.17 -24.14 30.11
N PHE A 8 -14.12 -24.65 29.47
CA PHE A 8 -13.48 -23.98 28.34
C PHE A 8 -14.40 -23.92 27.11
N LEU A 9 -15.06 -25.04 26.78
CA LEU A 9 -16.07 -25.06 25.73
C LEU A 9 -17.24 -24.14 26.06
N LYS A 10 -17.70 -24.13 27.32
CA LYS A 10 -18.76 -23.22 27.76
C LYS A 10 -18.36 -21.75 27.55
N ILE A 11 -17.15 -21.35 27.91
CA ILE A 11 -16.64 -19.98 27.70
C ILE A 11 -16.54 -19.63 26.21
N LEU A 12 -16.18 -20.59 25.34
CA LEU A 12 -16.13 -20.35 23.89
C LEU A 12 -17.52 -20.21 23.26
N THR A 13 -18.52 -20.94 23.76
CA THR A 13 -19.91 -20.85 23.29
C THR A 13 -20.73 -19.74 23.93
N GLU A 14 -20.26 -19.19 25.05
CA GLU A 14 -20.93 -18.18 25.87
C GLU A 14 -20.23 -16.81 25.71
N GLN A 15 -19.67 -16.54 24.52
CA GLN A 15 -19.52 -15.16 24.10
C GLN A 15 -20.94 -14.63 23.88
N PRO A 16 -21.35 -13.53 24.54
CA PRO A 16 -22.55 -12.84 24.09
C PRO A 16 -22.30 -12.51 22.61
N GLU A 17 -23.25 -12.87 21.74
CA GLU A 17 -23.37 -12.16 20.47
C GLU A 17 -23.38 -10.68 20.85
N VAL A 18 -22.23 -10.02 20.72
CA VAL A 18 -22.20 -8.57 20.67
C VAL A 18 -23.15 -8.31 19.52
N PRO A 19 -24.33 -7.70 19.75
CA PRO A 19 -25.11 -7.24 18.62
C PRO A 19 -24.11 -6.41 17.85
N VAL A 20 -23.85 -6.78 16.60
CA VAL A 20 -23.24 -5.85 15.66
C VAL A 20 -24.27 -4.74 15.66
N GLU A 21 -24.10 -3.74 16.52
CA GLU A 21 -24.79 -2.47 16.41
C GLU A 21 -24.56 -2.12 14.94
N PRO A 22 -25.63 -1.94 14.15
CA PRO A 22 -25.42 -1.44 12.80
C PRO A 22 -24.52 -0.22 12.97
N GLU A 23 -23.45 -0.13 12.20
CA GLU A 23 -22.73 1.14 12.05
C GLU A 23 -23.79 2.13 11.57
N VAL A 24 -24.45 2.79 12.52
CA VAL A 24 -25.37 3.87 12.24
C VAL A 24 -24.44 4.94 11.71
N SER A 25 -24.45 5.10 10.39
CA SER A 25 -23.73 6.19 9.76
C SER A 25 -24.20 7.48 10.42
N GLU A 26 -23.31 8.46 10.51
CA GLU A 26 -23.61 9.74 11.18
C GLU A 26 -24.90 10.38 10.63
N THR A 27 -25.24 10.09 9.37
CA THR A 27 -26.50 10.45 8.72
C THR A 27 -27.75 9.84 9.37
N ASP A 28 -27.69 8.59 9.81
CA ASP A 28 -28.80 7.87 10.42
C ASP A 28 -29.02 8.31 11.88
N ALA A 29 -27.93 8.61 12.59
CA ALA A 29 -27.99 9.20 13.93
C ALA A 29 -28.55 10.64 13.88
N LEU A 30 -28.15 11.42 12.87
CA LEU A 30 -28.66 12.78 12.66
C LEU A 30 -30.15 12.77 12.30
N ALA A 31 -30.59 11.84 11.43
CA ALA A 31 -31.98 11.69 11.04
C ALA A 31 -32.94 11.48 12.23
N GLY A 32 -32.48 10.80 13.29
CA GLY A 32 -33.25 10.60 14.53
C GLY A 32 -33.43 11.84 15.41
N THR A 33 -32.64 12.90 15.18
CA THR A 33 -32.67 14.15 15.96
C THR A 33 -33.35 15.31 15.22
N LEU A 34 -33.67 15.12 13.94
CA LEU A 34 -34.29 16.12 13.08
C LEU A 34 -35.82 16.13 13.21
N ASP A 35 -36.41 17.32 13.11
CA ASP A 35 -37.88 17.47 13.13
C ASP A 35 -38.52 16.71 11.95
N PRO A 36 -39.70 16.09 12.15
CA PRO A 36 -40.37 15.30 11.11
C PRO A 36 -40.60 16.13 9.84
N GLY A 37 -39.95 15.74 8.75
CA GLY A 37 -40.00 16.44 7.45
C GLY A 37 -38.73 17.20 7.07
N THR A 38 -37.70 17.18 7.91
CA THR A 38 -36.39 17.74 7.56
C THR A 38 -35.47 16.64 7.01
N GLU A 39 -35.12 16.74 5.72
CA GLU A 39 -34.20 15.78 5.10
C GLU A 39 -32.77 16.03 5.59
N PRO A 40 -32.04 15.01 6.08
CA PRO A 40 -30.64 15.15 6.52
C PRO A 40 -29.73 15.71 5.42
N ALA A 41 -30.01 15.37 4.15
CA ALA A 41 -29.29 15.85 2.98
C ALA A 41 -29.38 17.37 2.78
N ALA A 42 -30.33 18.06 3.41
CA ALA A 42 -30.44 19.52 3.36
C ALA A 42 -29.38 20.24 4.22
N TYR A 43 -28.69 19.51 5.10
CA TYR A 43 -27.58 20.01 5.91
C TYR A 43 -26.21 19.59 5.40
N ASP A 44 -26.17 18.88 4.27
CA ASP A 44 -24.93 18.48 3.65
C ASP A 44 -24.21 19.72 3.13
N VAL A 45 -23.04 20.03 3.71
CA VAL A 45 -22.27 21.21 3.33
C VAL A 45 -21.66 20.93 1.96
N PRO A 46 -21.83 21.84 0.97
CA PRO A 46 -21.20 21.64 -0.33
C PRO A 46 -19.70 21.40 -0.18
N ASP A 47 -19.20 20.33 -0.80
CA ASP A 47 -17.77 20.00 -0.80
C ASP A 47 -16.94 21.24 -1.09
N ASN A 48 -16.07 21.61 -0.14
CA ASN A 48 -15.20 22.75 -0.32
C ASN A 48 -14.31 22.50 -1.55
N PRO A 49 -14.39 23.33 -2.60
CA PRO A 49 -13.64 23.11 -3.84
C PRO A 49 -12.12 23.04 -3.61
N GLU A 50 -11.61 23.67 -2.54
CA GLU A 50 -10.20 23.55 -2.16
C GLU A 50 -9.84 22.18 -1.60
N VAL A 51 -10.76 21.52 -0.89
CA VAL A 51 -10.56 20.17 -0.33
C VAL A 51 -10.58 19.15 -1.45
N ALA A 52 -11.56 19.23 -2.35
CA ALA A 52 -11.64 18.39 -3.54
C ALA A 52 -10.40 18.52 -4.43
N LEU A 53 -9.89 19.75 -4.63
CA LEU A 53 -8.66 19.99 -5.38
C LEU A 53 -7.44 19.35 -4.70
N LYS A 54 -7.31 19.48 -3.37
CA LYS A 54 -6.21 18.86 -2.60
C LYS A 54 -6.27 17.34 -2.68
N GLN A 55 -7.44 16.73 -2.52
CA GLN A 55 -7.63 15.29 -2.68
C GLN A 55 -7.22 14.82 -4.08
N GLN A 56 -7.62 15.54 -5.13
CA GLN A 56 -7.22 15.22 -6.50
C GLN A 56 -5.70 15.31 -6.70
N GLN A 57 -5.06 16.35 -6.17
CA GLN A 57 -3.60 16.51 -6.23
C GLN A 57 -2.87 15.38 -5.50
N THR A 58 -3.36 15.00 -4.32
CA THR A 58 -2.82 13.86 -3.55
C THR A 58 -2.98 12.56 -4.32
N ALA A 59 -4.15 12.27 -4.89
CA ALA A 59 -4.39 11.06 -5.68
C ALA A 59 -3.46 10.96 -6.90
N ARG A 60 -3.24 12.09 -7.62
CA ARG A 60 -2.28 12.15 -8.72
C ARG A 60 -0.86 11.87 -8.23
N THR A 61 -0.45 12.49 -7.12
CA THR A 61 0.88 12.30 -6.55
C THR A 61 1.12 10.84 -6.15
N ILE A 62 0.14 10.20 -5.50
CA ILE A 62 0.20 8.78 -5.15
C ILE A 62 0.36 7.92 -6.41
N THR A 63 -0.41 8.21 -7.46
CA THR A 63 -0.34 7.48 -8.72
C THR A 63 1.06 7.59 -9.34
N THR A 64 1.63 8.79 -9.40
CA THR A 64 2.98 9.02 -9.91
C THR A 64 4.03 8.24 -9.12
N ILE A 65 3.96 8.28 -7.78
CA ILE A 65 4.91 7.55 -6.92
C ILE A 65 4.81 6.04 -7.13
N LYS A 66 3.59 5.49 -7.29
CA LYS A 66 3.40 4.07 -7.62
C LYS A 66 4.08 3.71 -8.93
N THR A 67 3.87 4.49 -9.99
CA THR A 67 4.54 4.25 -11.28
C THR A 67 6.06 4.24 -11.15
N TRP A 68 6.63 5.18 -10.40
CA TRP A 68 8.09 5.20 -10.17
C TRP A 68 8.57 3.99 -9.37
N ILE A 69 7.81 3.53 -8.38
CA ILE A 69 8.14 2.30 -7.64
C ILE A 69 8.16 1.11 -8.61
N ASP A 70 7.13 0.96 -9.43
CA ASP A 70 7.02 -0.15 -10.39
C ASP A 70 8.18 -0.12 -11.41
N GLU A 71 8.54 1.06 -11.91
CA GLU A 71 9.67 1.24 -12.83
C GLU A 71 11.02 0.92 -12.15
N VAL A 72 11.23 1.37 -10.92
CA VAL A 72 12.44 1.08 -10.15
C VAL A 72 12.57 -0.41 -9.86
N GLU A 73 11.48 -1.07 -9.45
CA GLU A 73 11.46 -2.51 -9.22
C GLU A 73 11.74 -3.30 -10.50
N GLY A 74 11.11 -2.91 -11.62
CA GLY A 74 11.39 -3.51 -12.92
C GLY A 74 12.85 -3.33 -13.35
N PHE A 75 13.44 -2.18 -13.08
CA PHE A 75 14.85 -1.94 -13.42
C PHE A 75 15.82 -2.70 -12.51
N ILE A 76 15.50 -2.89 -11.23
CA ILE A 76 16.27 -3.75 -10.32
C ILE A 76 16.29 -5.19 -10.83
N GLU A 77 15.13 -5.72 -11.23
CA GLU A 77 15.02 -7.08 -11.79
C GLU A 77 15.79 -7.19 -13.12
N TYR A 78 15.68 -6.18 -13.97
CA TYR A 78 16.45 -6.14 -15.21
C TYR A 78 17.97 -6.09 -14.98
N LEU A 79 18.45 -5.37 -13.96
CA LEU A 79 19.88 -5.28 -13.65
C LEU A 79 20.41 -6.55 -12.99
N ASN A 80 19.72 -7.03 -11.96
CA ASN A 80 20.26 -7.98 -10.99
C ASN A 80 19.37 -9.21 -10.76
N GLY A 81 18.35 -9.41 -11.59
CA GLY A 81 17.47 -10.58 -11.55
C GLY A 81 18.20 -11.90 -11.78
N THR A 82 17.55 -12.99 -11.40
CA THR A 82 18.07 -14.36 -11.58
C THR A 82 17.56 -15.04 -12.85
N GLU A 83 16.61 -14.41 -13.55
CA GLU A 83 15.95 -14.97 -14.73
C GLU A 83 16.64 -14.61 -16.06
N GLN A 84 16.30 -15.39 -17.09
CA GLN A 84 16.80 -15.17 -18.44
C GLN A 84 16.22 -13.87 -19.01
N GLY A 85 17.06 -12.84 -19.06
CA GLY A 85 16.68 -11.48 -19.47
C GLY A 85 17.30 -10.40 -18.60
N SER A 86 17.79 -10.75 -17.40
CA SER A 86 18.57 -9.80 -16.61
C SER A 86 20.00 -9.65 -17.14
N ILE A 87 20.59 -8.49 -16.90
CA ILE A 87 21.98 -8.20 -17.26
C ILE A 87 22.90 -9.14 -16.52
N ASN A 88 22.73 -9.29 -15.20
CA ASN A 88 23.59 -10.19 -14.42
C ASN A 88 23.44 -11.66 -14.81
N PHE A 89 22.24 -12.14 -15.15
CA PHE A 89 22.09 -13.49 -15.69
C PHE A 89 22.89 -13.66 -16.98
N THR A 90 22.70 -12.74 -17.92
CA THR A 90 23.37 -12.76 -19.24
C THR A 90 24.88 -12.73 -19.10
N LEU A 91 25.41 -11.84 -18.24
CA LEU A 91 26.84 -11.71 -17.99
C LEU A 91 27.44 -12.95 -17.33
N ASN A 92 26.71 -13.61 -16.43
CA ASN A 92 27.19 -14.84 -15.78
C ASN A 92 27.08 -16.09 -16.68
N SER A 93 26.20 -16.06 -17.67
CA SER A 93 26.06 -17.12 -18.68
C SER A 93 26.96 -16.95 -19.90
N ALA A 94 27.73 -15.86 -19.97
CA ALA A 94 28.55 -15.55 -21.13
C ALA A 94 29.73 -16.52 -21.29
N ASP A 95 30.06 -16.83 -22.55
CA ASP A 95 31.21 -17.64 -22.89
C ASP A 95 32.51 -17.00 -22.39
N CYS A 96 33.45 -17.84 -21.95
CA CYS A 96 34.81 -17.42 -21.62
C CYS A 96 35.48 -16.74 -22.82
N ASP A 97 36.19 -15.64 -22.57
CA ASP A 97 36.89 -14.82 -23.57
C ASP A 97 35.95 -14.06 -24.54
N SER A 98 34.70 -13.86 -24.15
CA SER A 98 33.79 -12.91 -24.82
C SER A 98 33.90 -11.50 -24.22
N LEU A 99 33.49 -10.48 -24.99
CA LEU A 99 33.35 -9.11 -24.49
C LEU A 99 32.43 -9.04 -23.26
N LEU A 100 31.42 -9.89 -23.19
CA LEU A 100 30.52 -9.98 -22.04
C LEU A 100 31.24 -10.48 -20.79
N SER A 101 32.22 -11.39 -20.93
CA SER A 101 33.04 -11.84 -19.81
C SER A 101 33.98 -10.73 -19.27
N ASP A 102 34.44 -9.83 -20.15
CA ASP A 102 35.20 -8.64 -19.73
C ASP A 102 34.31 -7.65 -18.97
N VAL A 103 33.09 -7.42 -19.47
CA VAL A 103 32.08 -6.58 -18.81
C VAL A 103 31.68 -7.19 -17.46
N GLN A 104 31.46 -8.50 -17.38
CA GLN A 104 31.19 -9.19 -16.12
C GLN A 104 32.31 -8.94 -15.10
N ARG A 105 33.58 -9.09 -15.49
CA ARG A 105 34.73 -8.91 -14.59
C ARG A 105 34.90 -7.47 -14.10
N SER A 106 34.65 -6.49 -14.96
CA SER A 106 34.91 -5.07 -14.68
C SER A 106 33.72 -4.33 -14.06
N GLU A 107 32.49 -4.70 -14.44
CA GLU A 107 31.29 -3.91 -14.16
C GLU A 107 30.25 -4.64 -13.30
N SER A 108 30.31 -5.97 -13.12
CA SER A 108 29.28 -6.72 -12.36
C SER A 108 29.09 -6.17 -10.94
N LYS A 109 30.17 -5.78 -10.26
CA LYS A 109 30.10 -5.16 -8.93
C LYS A 109 29.38 -3.80 -8.95
N LYS A 110 29.56 -3.01 -10.00
CA LYS A 110 28.86 -1.72 -10.13
C LYS A 110 27.38 -1.93 -10.41
N ILE A 111 27.04 -2.90 -11.27
CA ILE A 111 25.64 -3.29 -11.57
C ILE A 111 24.91 -3.71 -10.29
N SER A 112 25.52 -4.59 -9.48
CA SER A 112 24.90 -5.01 -8.21
C SER A 112 24.77 -3.88 -7.19
N ARG A 113 25.73 -2.94 -7.12
CA ARG A 113 25.61 -1.75 -6.26
C ARG A 113 24.47 -0.83 -6.70
N LEU A 114 24.35 -0.56 -8.00
CA LEU A 114 23.25 0.24 -8.53
C LEU A 114 21.90 -0.40 -8.23
N ALA A 115 21.77 -1.72 -8.38
CA ALA A 115 20.56 -2.43 -8.00
C ALA A 115 20.24 -2.28 -6.50
N GLN A 116 21.25 -2.35 -5.63
CA GLN A 116 21.08 -2.15 -4.19
C GLN A 116 20.68 -0.71 -3.83
N ASP A 117 21.30 0.29 -4.47
CA ASP A 117 20.96 1.70 -4.27
C ASP A 117 19.52 1.96 -4.74
N LEU A 118 19.11 1.38 -5.87
CA LEU A 118 17.74 1.43 -6.37
C LEU A 118 16.76 0.73 -5.43
N SER A 119 17.11 -0.42 -4.85
CA SER A 119 16.27 -1.06 -3.82
C SER A 119 16.03 -0.14 -2.63
N SER A 120 17.07 0.58 -2.19
CA SER A 120 16.94 1.55 -1.09
C SER A 120 16.04 2.73 -1.46
N LEU A 121 16.12 3.20 -2.71
CA LEU A 121 15.24 4.25 -3.24
C LEU A 121 13.78 3.78 -3.32
N GLY A 122 13.54 2.59 -3.87
CA GLY A 122 12.20 1.99 -3.96
C GLY A 122 11.55 1.85 -2.58
N GLU A 123 12.32 1.42 -1.57
CA GLU A 123 11.84 1.33 -0.20
C GLU A 123 11.51 2.70 0.40
N ALA A 124 12.35 3.71 0.17
CA ALA A 124 12.05 5.08 0.60
C ALA A 124 10.75 5.60 -0.03
N LEU A 125 10.54 5.37 -1.33
CA LEU A 125 9.32 5.77 -2.04
C LEU A 125 8.08 5.07 -1.47
N LYS A 126 8.16 3.76 -1.15
CA LYS A 126 7.08 3.02 -0.49
C LYS A 126 6.73 3.60 0.88
N GLN A 127 7.73 4.00 1.67
CA GLN A 127 7.51 4.64 2.97
C GLN A 127 6.77 5.98 2.82
N TYR A 128 7.14 6.81 1.85
CA TYR A 128 6.43 8.06 1.58
C TYR A 128 4.98 7.81 1.13
N LEU A 129 4.74 6.78 0.33
CA LEU A 129 3.39 6.39 -0.09
C LEU A 129 2.55 5.93 1.10
N LEU A 130 3.13 5.17 2.03
CA LEU A 130 2.46 4.73 3.24
C LEU A 130 2.10 5.91 4.16
N LEU A 131 2.98 6.89 4.28
CA LEU A 131 2.69 8.15 5.00
C LEU A 131 1.57 8.95 4.33
N ALA A 132 1.55 9.02 3.00
CA ALA A 132 0.49 9.68 2.24
C ALA A 132 -0.87 9.00 2.44
N ASN A 133 -0.91 7.67 2.39
CA ASN A 133 -2.14 6.89 2.61
C ASN A 133 -2.68 7.05 4.03
N ARG A 134 -1.82 7.04 5.07
CA ARG A 134 -2.25 7.30 6.46
C ARG A 134 -2.85 8.69 6.63
N LYS A 135 -2.27 9.68 5.96
CA LYS A 135 -2.80 11.05 6.00
C LYS A 135 -4.17 11.13 5.35
N GLN A 136 -4.40 10.38 4.28
CA GLN A 136 -5.70 10.29 3.63
C GLN A 136 -6.74 9.59 4.52
N SER A 137 -6.41 8.42 5.09
CA SER A 137 -7.35 7.71 5.97
C SER A 137 -7.75 8.52 7.21
N HIS A 138 -6.83 9.30 7.77
CA HIS A 138 -7.14 10.21 8.88
C HIS A 138 -7.97 11.43 8.46
N ALA A 139 -7.86 11.88 7.21
CA ALA A 139 -8.70 12.96 6.69
C ALA A 139 -10.12 12.49 6.38
N ASP A 140 -10.31 11.20 6.08
CA ASP A 140 -11.63 10.60 5.82
C ASP A 140 -12.36 10.18 7.13
N SER A 141 -11.71 10.29 8.30
CA SER A 141 -12.27 9.91 9.62
C SER A 141 -12.63 11.10 10.52
N ILE A 142 -12.57 12.34 10.01
CA ILE A 142 -12.89 13.60 10.71
C ILE A 142 -13.94 14.33 9.89
#